data_AF-A0A0L6W7Z3-F1
#
_entry.id   AF-A0A0L6W7Z3-F1
#
_cell.length_a   1.000
_cell.length_b   1.000
_cell.length_c   1.000
_cell.angle_alpha   90.00
_cell.angle_beta   90.00
_cell.angle_gamma   90.00
#
_symmetry.space_group_name_H-M   'P 1'
#
loop_
_entity.id
_entity.type
_entity.pdbx_description
1 polymer ?
#
loop_
_entity_poly.entity_id
_entity_poly.type
_entity_poly.pdbx_seq_one_letter_code
_entity_poly.pdbx_strand_id
1 'polypeptide(L)'
;LRGPNAVRSYFDLIATHWTRSPVSHRIIDADPFTRTVIFEGSITWKWKKSGRSWIEDFTCTLAFDELLKIVSYVVRTDSASKTCLMRAKDVDDSSLMRIMNTSTEWAQIVVRSIPHLSSFCG
;
A
#
# COMPACT_ATOMS: atom_id res chain seq x y z
N LEU A 1 -10.44 -0.39 8.80
CA LEU A 1 -11.23 -1.19 7.84
C LEU A 1 -10.59 -2.58 7.73
N ARG A 2 -11.35 -3.68 7.78
CA ARG A 2 -10.84 -5.05 7.73
C ARG A 2 -11.66 -5.88 6.73
N GLY A 3 -11.07 -6.90 6.13
CA GLY A 3 -11.75 -7.80 5.19
C GLY A 3 -11.75 -7.35 3.72
N PRO A 4 -12.21 -8.21 2.79
CA PRO A 4 -12.00 -8.07 1.35
C PRO A 4 -12.54 -6.76 0.75
N ASN A 5 -13.66 -6.27 1.27
CA ASN A 5 -14.28 -5.03 0.82
C ASN A 5 -13.40 -3.81 1.11
N ALA A 6 -12.72 -3.79 2.26
CA ALA A 6 -11.78 -2.74 2.61
C ALA A 6 -10.59 -2.70 1.65
N VAL A 7 -10.10 -3.89 1.28
CA VAL A 7 -8.99 -4.06 0.32
C VAL A 7 -9.41 -3.52 -1.05
N ARG A 8 -10.62 -3.88 -1.49
CA ARG A 8 -11.17 -3.42 -2.75
C ARG A 8 -11.35 -1.90 -2.77
N SER A 9 -12.02 -1.33 -1.77
CA SER A 9 -12.19 0.13 -1.67
C SER A 9 -10.85 0.88 -1.63
N TYR A 10 -9.83 0.30 -0.99
CA TYR A 10 -8.49 0.87 -0.97
C TYR A 10 -7.86 0.89 -2.38
N PHE A 11 -7.87 -0.24 -3.10
CA PHE A 11 -7.34 -0.28 -4.45
C PHE A 11 -8.19 0.51 -5.45
N ASP A 12 -9.51 0.60 -5.27
CA ASP A 12 -10.41 1.41 -6.08
C ASP A 12 -10.09 2.90 -5.91
N LEU A 13 -9.83 3.35 -4.68
CA LEU A 13 -9.40 4.71 -4.40
C LEU A 13 -8.07 5.00 -5.12
N ILE A 14 -7.10 4.08 -5.04
CA ILE A 14 -5.81 4.19 -5.76
C ILE A 14 -6.00 4.21 -7.28
N ALA A 15 -6.85 3.35 -7.82
CA ALA A 15 -7.12 3.31 -9.25
C ALA A 15 -7.84 4.57 -9.73
N THR A 16 -8.61 5.22 -8.86
CA THR A 16 -9.40 6.42 -9.20
C THR A 16 -8.50 7.64 -9.41
N HIS A 17 -7.58 7.92 -8.49
CA HIS A 17 -6.81 9.18 -8.55
C HIS A 17 -5.42 9.06 -9.18
N TRP A 18 -4.87 7.86 -9.31
CA TRP A 18 -3.48 7.66 -9.72
C TRP A 18 -3.33 6.73 -10.91
N THR A 19 -2.24 6.95 -11.63
CA THR A 19 -1.63 5.99 -12.55
C THR A 19 -0.30 5.54 -11.95
N ARG A 20 0.08 4.28 -12.21
CA ARG A 20 1.34 3.72 -11.72
C ARG A 20 2.19 3.21 -12.86
N SER A 21 3.49 3.37 -12.73
CA SER A 21 4.46 2.65 -13.55
C SER A 21 4.55 1.17 -13.12
N PRO A 22 5.17 0.31 -13.94
CA PRO A 22 5.59 -1.02 -13.49
C PRO A 22 6.41 -0.91 -12.19
N VAL A 23 6.17 -1.84 -11.26
CA VAL A 23 6.87 -1.89 -9.97
C VAL A 23 8.20 -2.59 -10.19
N SER A 24 9.32 -1.94 -9.84
CA SER A 24 10.58 -2.65 -9.64
C SER A 24 10.56 -3.24 -8.24
N HIS A 25 11.00 -4.48 -8.07
CA HIS A 25 11.02 -5.11 -6.77
C HIS A 25 12.21 -6.06 -6.63
N ARG A 26 12.62 -6.27 -5.39
CA ARG A 26 13.64 -7.22 -4.99
C ARG A 26 13.18 -7.96 -3.74
N ILE A 27 13.18 -9.28 -3.80
CA ILE A 27 12.91 -10.12 -2.62
C ILE A 27 14.08 -9.95 -1.65
N ILE A 28 13.77 -9.59 -0.41
CA ILE A 28 14.75 -9.45 0.67
C ILE A 28 14.86 -10.76 1.42
N ASP A 29 13.71 -11.35 1.73
CA ASP A 29 13.62 -12.56 2.52
C ASP A 29 12.38 -13.37 2.13
N ALA A 30 12.51 -14.69 2.19
CA ALA A 30 11.43 -15.62 1.91
C ALA A 30 11.60 -16.83 2.82
N ASP A 31 10.77 -16.90 3.85
CA ASP A 31 10.82 -17.97 4.83
C ASP A 31 9.64 -18.94 4.62
N PRO A 32 9.91 -20.19 4.20
CA PRO A 32 8.86 -21.20 4.01
C PRO A 32 8.28 -21.71 5.33
N PHE A 33 9.00 -21.60 6.45
CA PHE A 33 8.52 -22.06 7.77
C PHE A 33 7.48 -21.09 8.33
N THR A 34 7.75 -19.79 8.27
CA THR A 34 6.77 -18.76 8.64
C THR A 34 5.84 -18.37 7.49
N ARG A 35 6.02 -18.94 6.29
CA ARG A 35 5.27 -18.66 5.06
C ARG A 35 5.15 -17.17 4.81
N THR A 36 6.26 -16.48 5.00
CA THR A 36 6.34 -15.03 4.91
C THR A 36 7.34 -14.65 3.84
N VAL A 37 6.99 -13.66 3.02
CA VAL A 37 7.86 -13.08 2.02
C VAL A 37 7.97 -11.59 2.29
N ILE A 38 9.19 -11.10 2.39
CA ILE A 38 9.50 -9.68 2.51
C ILE A 38 10.20 -9.24 1.24
N PHE A 39 9.69 -8.19 0.61
CA PHE A 39 10.32 -7.59 -0.55
C PHE A 39 10.32 -6.07 -0.47
N GLU A 40 11.35 -5.48 -1.05
CA GLU A 40 11.45 -4.05 -1.31
C GLU A 40 10.91 -3.78 -2.71
N GLY A 41 10.15 -2.71 -2.86
CA GLY A 41 9.64 -2.25 -4.14
C GLY A 41 9.82 -0.76 -4.31
N SER A 42 9.98 -0.34 -5.56
CA SER A 42 9.94 1.05 -5.97
C SER A 42 8.91 1.23 -7.07
N ILE A 43 8.06 2.23 -6.91
CA ILE A 43 6.97 2.52 -7.85
C ILE A 43 6.90 4.01 -8.13
N THR A 44 6.74 4.37 -9.40
CA THR A 44 6.40 5.74 -9.77
C THR A 44 4.89 5.91 -9.80
N TRP A 45 4.39 6.80 -8.96
CA TRP A 45 3.00 7.24 -8.99
C TRP A 45 2.89 8.51 -9.79
N LYS A 46 1.74 8.67 -10.47
CA LYS A 46 1.39 9.89 -11.19
C LYS A 46 -0.07 10.21 -10.96
N TRP A 47 -0.35 11.42 -10.46
CA TRP A 47 -1.71 11.94 -10.34
C TRP A 47 -2.37 12.02 -11.71
N LYS A 48 -3.59 11.51 -11.84
CA LYS A 48 -4.35 11.61 -13.10
C LYS A 48 -4.72 13.05 -13.46
N LYS A 49 -5.02 13.87 -12.45
CA LYS A 49 -5.48 15.26 -12.63
C LYS A 49 -4.32 16.21 -12.95
N SER A 50 -3.37 16.41 -12.04
CA SER A 50 -2.24 17.33 -12.26
C SER A 50 -1.10 16.76 -13.10
N GLY A 51 -1.04 15.43 -13.29
CA GLY A 51 0.06 14.77 -13.98
C GLY A 51 1.37 14.75 -13.19
N ARG A 52 1.40 15.30 -11.97
CA ARG A 52 2.58 15.27 -11.10
C ARG A 52 2.92 13.83 -10.71
N SER A 53 4.20 13.51 -10.70
CA SER A 53 4.70 12.18 -10.38
C SER A 53 5.76 12.21 -9.30
N TRP A 54 5.84 11.13 -8.53
CA TRP A 54 6.90 10.89 -7.56
C TRP A 54 7.22 9.40 -7.50
N ILE A 55 8.40 9.09 -6.99
CA ILE A 55 8.81 7.73 -6.70
C ILE A 55 8.48 7.46 -5.24
N GLU A 56 7.87 6.31 -4.98
CA GLU A 56 7.63 5.80 -3.65
C GLU A 56 8.34 4.47 -3.50
N ASP A 57 9.26 4.43 -2.54
CA ASP A 57 9.92 3.22 -2.10
C ASP A 57 9.14 2.63 -0.92
N PHE A 58 8.99 1.31 -0.93
CA PHE A 58 8.20 0.61 0.06
C PHE A 58 8.79 -0.75 0.39
N THR A 59 8.54 -1.17 1.63
CA THR A 59 8.73 -2.56 2.05
C THR A 59 7.37 -3.22 2.15
N CYS A 60 7.24 -4.39 1.54
CA CYS A 60 6.04 -5.20 1.61
C CYS A 60 6.34 -6.53 2.33
N THR A 61 5.45 -6.90 3.24
CA THR A 61 5.44 -8.19 3.91
C THR A 61 4.15 -8.92 3.57
N LEU A 62 4.30 -10.07 2.91
CA LEU A 62 3.23 -11.00 2.60
C LEU A 62 3.30 -12.18 3.55
N ALA A 63 2.18 -12.58 4.13
CA ALA A 63 2.06 -13.86 4.82
C ALA A 63 1.01 -14.72 4.14
N PHE A 64 1.29 -16.02 4.05
CA PHE A 64 0.48 -17.00 3.33
C PHE A 64 -0.09 -18.06 4.27
N ASP A 65 -1.25 -18.63 3.92
CA ASP A 65 -1.78 -19.83 4.56
C ASP A 65 -1.17 -21.13 3.99
N GLU A 66 -1.70 -22.28 4.42
CA GLU A 66 -1.30 -23.62 3.94
C GLU A 66 -1.56 -23.85 2.46
N LEU A 67 -2.50 -23.10 1.88
CA LEU A 67 -2.92 -23.19 0.48
C LEU A 67 -2.27 -22.10 -0.36
N LEU A 68 -1.23 -21.42 0.16
CA LEU A 68 -0.51 -20.32 -0.48
C LEU A 68 -1.40 -19.12 -0.83
N LYS A 69 -2.50 -18.91 -0.09
CA LYS A 69 -3.32 -17.71 -0.18
C LYS A 69 -2.78 -16.63 0.75
N ILE A 70 -2.81 -15.38 0.29
CA ILE A 70 -2.37 -14.23 1.09
C ILE A 70 -3.36 -14.01 2.24
N VAL A 71 -2.88 -14.17 3.48
CA VAL A 71 -3.64 -13.88 4.70
C VAL A 71 -3.30 -12.51 5.30
N SER A 72 -2.09 -12.04 5.05
CA SER A 72 -1.64 -10.70 5.46
C SER A 72 -0.87 -10.03 4.33
N TYR A 73 -1.24 -8.79 4.04
CA TYR A 73 -0.57 -7.91 3.11
C TYR A 73 -0.27 -6.61 3.85
N VAL A 74 1.01 -6.38 4.17
CA VAL A 74 1.46 -5.19 4.89
C VAL A 74 2.40 -4.42 3.98
N VAL A 75 2.08 -3.16 3.71
CA VAL A 75 2.96 -2.24 3.00
C VAL A 75 3.38 -1.12 3.94
N ARG A 76 4.68 -0.85 3.96
CA ARG A 76 5.30 0.25 4.68
C ARG A 76 5.96 1.18 3.67
N THR A 77 5.57 2.44 3.71
CA THR A 77 6.08 3.49 2.82
C THR A 77 6.71 4.59 3.67
N ASP A 78 7.90 5.01 3.29
CA ASP A 78 8.53 6.22 3.85
C ASP A 78 8.23 7.42 2.94
N SER A 79 6.94 7.75 2.83
CA SER A 79 6.47 8.87 2.01
C SER A 79 6.33 10.13 2.87
N ALA A 80 6.88 11.25 2.42
CA ALA A 80 6.62 12.55 3.04
C ALA A 80 5.10 12.85 3.04
N SER A 81 4.63 13.70 3.97
CA SER A 81 3.21 14.03 4.14
C SER A 81 2.52 14.62 2.89
N LYS A 82 3.30 15.07 1.90
CA LYS A 82 2.85 15.56 0.58
C LYS A 82 2.69 14.46 -0.49
N THR A 83 3.36 13.32 -0.33
CA THR A 83 3.38 12.20 -1.29
C THR A 83 2.71 10.94 -0.75
N CYS A 84 2.21 10.97 0.48
CA CYS A 84 1.46 9.87 1.07
C CYS A 84 0.21 9.55 0.23
N LEU A 85 0.20 8.37 -0.40
CA LEU A 85 -0.92 7.85 -1.19
C LEU A 85 -2.26 7.96 -0.47
N MET A 86 -2.26 7.81 0.85
CA MET A 86 -3.49 7.78 1.66
C MET A 86 -4.20 9.13 1.76
N ARG A 87 -3.52 10.26 1.46
CA ARG A 87 -4.17 11.58 1.54
C ARG A 87 -5.07 11.89 0.34
N ALA A 88 -4.90 11.21 -0.79
CA ALA A 88 -5.78 11.32 -1.97
C ALA A 88 -6.13 12.74 -2.43
N LYS A 89 -5.29 13.75 -2.10
CA LYS A 89 -5.60 15.15 -2.34
C LYS A 89 -4.54 15.79 -3.23
N ASP A 90 -4.92 16.01 -4.48
CA ASP A 90 -4.15 16.79 -5.45
C ASP A 90 -4.38 18.28 -5.16
N VAL A 91 -3.63 18.84 -4.19
CA VAL A 91 -3.75 20.26 -3.79
C VAL A 91 -2.94 21.13 -4.74
N ASP A 92 -3.54 22.20 -5.25
CA ASP A 92 -2.86 23.21 -6.08
C ASP A 92 -1.84 24.02 -5.25
N ASP A 93 -0.72 24.38 -5.89
CA ASP A 93 0.48 24.93 -5.24
C ASP A 93 0.23 26.25 -4.48
N SER A 94 -0.79 27.01 -4.86
CA SER A 94 -1.18 28.28 -4.23
C SER A 94 -1.59 28.15 -2.76
N SER A 95 -1.98 26.95 -2.32
CA SER A 95 -2.38 26.68 -0.93
C SER A 95 -1.22 26.20 -0.03
N LEU A 96 -0.04 25.92 -0.61
CA LEU A 96 1.04 25.19 0.06
C LEU A 96 2.05 26.08 0.82
N MET A 97 2.04 27.40 0.61
CA MET A 97 2.88 28.35 1.37
C MET A 97 2.53 28.42 2.87
N ARG A 98 1.38 27.87 3.31
CA ARG A 98 0.91 27.98 4.70
C ARG A 98 1.19 26.76 5.58
N ILE A 99 1.70 25.65 5.03
CA ILE A 99 1.85 24.36 5.75
C ILE A 99 3.28 23.81 5.61
N MET A 100 4.29 24.67 5.73
CA MET A 100 5.69 24.22 5.83
C MET A 100 6.10 24.08 7.29
N ASN A 101 5.49 23.11 7.97
CA ASN A 101 6.09 22.48 9.15
C ASN A 101 5.36 21.16 9.34
N THR A 102 6.04 20.01 9.20
CA THR A 102 5.80 18.76 9.95
C THR A 102 6.44 17.54 9.28
N SER A 103 7.27 16.88 10.10
CA SER A 103 7.44 15.43 10.32
C SER A 103 7.30 14.47 9.13
N THR A 104 8.33 13.63 8.96
CA THR A 104 8.20 12.33 8.27
C THR A 104 7.11 11.52 8.99
N GLU A 105 6.05 11.15 8.27
CA GLU A 105 4.96 10.32 8.79
C GLU A 105 5.04 8.95 8.13
N TRP A 106 5.15 7.90 8.93
CA TRP A 106 5.13 6.51 8.45
C TRP A 106 3.68 6.08 8.24
N ALA A 107 3.36 5.53 7.08
CA ALA A 107 2.08 4.90 6.83
C ALA A 107 2.27 3.37 6.76
N GLN A 108 1.52 2.64 7.60
CA GLN A 108 1.44 1.19 7.52
C GLN A 108 0.05 0.80 7.04
N ILE A 109 -0.02 0.17 5.87
CA ILE A 109 -1.27 -0.34 5.31
C ILE A 109 -1.33 -1.82 5.63
N VAL A 110 -2.20 -2.16 6.58
CA VAL A 110 -2.42 -3.54 7.01
C VAL A 110 -3.71 -4.04 6.41
N VAL A 111 -3.58 -4.81 5.34
CA VAL A 111 -4.67 -5.59 4.78
C VAL A 111 -4.59 -6.99 5.38
N ARG A 112 -5.52 -7.32 6.28
CA ARG A 112 -5.72 -8.69 6.75
C ARG A 112 -6.90 -9.30 6.01
N SER A 113 -6.67 -10.41 5.32
CA SER A 113 -7.75 -11.29 4.91
C SER A 113 -8.35 -11.90 6.17
N ILE A 114 -9.68 -11.91 6.29
CA ILE A 114 -10.34 -12.66 7.36
C ILE A 114 -10.42 -14.11 6.85
N PRO A 115 -9.82 -15.10 7.53
CA PRO A 115 -10.17 -16.48 7.26
C PRO A 115 -11.60 -16.68 7.77
N HIS A 116 -12.60 -16.55 6.90
CA HIS A 116 -13.95 -16.92 7.26
C HIS A 116 -14.13 -18.42 6.99
N LEU A 117 -14.20 -19.17 8.09
CA LEU A 117 -14.98 -20.38 8.32
C LEU A 117 -15.01 -21.43 7.20
N SER A 118 -14.20 -22.47 7.37
CA SER A 118 -14.56 -23.84 6.99
C SER A 118 -14.74 -24.68 8.25
N SER A 119 -15.85 -24.48 8.97
CA SER A 119 -16.42 -25.49 9.87
C SER A 119 -17.91 -25.24 10.05
N PHE A 120 -18.68 -26.34 10.05
CA PHE A 120 -20.15 -26.46 10.10
C PHE A 120 -20.92 -26.38 8.78
N CYS A 121 -20.84 -27.46 8.00
CA CYS A 121 -21.99 -28.28 7.61
C CYS A 121 -21.53 -29.73 7.53
N GLY A 122 -22.11 -30.57 8.39
CA GLY A 122 -21.79 -31.99 8.60
C GLY A 122 -22.29 -32.38 9.97
#